data_AF-A0AAV4AXU9-F1
#
_entry.id   AF-A0AAV4AXU9-F1
#
_cell.length_a   1.000
_cell.length_b   1.000
_cell.length_c   1.000
_cell.angle_alpha   90.00
_cell.angle_beta   90.00
_cell.angle_gamma   90.00
#
_symmetry.space_group_name_H-M   'P 1'
#
loop_
_entity.id
_entity.type
_entity.pdbx_description
1 polymer ?
#
loop_
_entity_poly.entity_id
_entity_poly.type
_entity_poly.pdbx_seq_one_letter_code
_entity_poly.pdbx_strand_id
1 'polypeptide(L)'
;MSISPFCAPFYVRIPVTDDLVKPLLEGLTLEEAIAQKRLFLCDLQILHDLPVRENFVLCAPIALFFLDKTKLLQPLAIQLFQQPGPENPV
;
A
#
# COMPACT_ATOMS: atom_id res chain seq x y z
N MET A 1 -11.90 -6.67 -5.49
CA MET A 1 -10.49 -6.59 -5.08
C MET A 1 -9.64 -6.63 -6.33
N SER A 2 -8.91 -5.57 -6.63
CA SER A 2 -8.03 -5.49 -7.80
C SER A 2 -6.66 -4.99 -7.37
N ILE A 3 -5.61 -5.60 -7.91
CA ILE A 3 -4.24 -5.10 -7.77
C ILE A 3 -3.93 -4.25 -8.99
N SER A 4 -3.51 -3.00 -8.79
CA SER A 4 -3.22 -2.05 -9.86
C SER A 4 -1.80 -1.50 -9.74
N PRO A 5 -1.15 -1.10 -10.86
CA PRO A 5 0.11 -0.37 -10.80
C PRO A 5 0.00 0.90 -9.95
N PHE A 6 1.03 1.18 -9.16
CA PHE A 6 1.09 2.38 -8.32
C PHE A 6 1.36 3.64 -9.15
N CYS A 7 0.76 4.77 -8.77
CA CYS A 7 0.87 6.06 -9.45
C CYS A 7 0.65 7.26 -8.48
N ALA A 8 1.00 8.47 -8.94
CA ALA A 8 1.06 9.70 -8.13
C ALA A 8 -0.17 10.02 -7.23
N PRO A 9 -1.42 9.80 -7.67
CA PRO A 9 -2.60 10.02 -6.82
C PRO A 9 -2.65 9.16 -5.54
N PHE A 10 -1.97 8.00 -5.52
CA PHE A 10 -2.02 7.10 -4.36
C PHE A 10 -1.11 7.52 -3.20
N TYR A 11 -0.12 8.38 -3.43
CA TYR A 11 0.74 8.92 -2.38
C TYR A 11 -0.03 9.66 -1.28
N VAL A 12 -1.21 10.20 -1.61
CA VAL A 12 -2.08 10.90 -0.66
C VAL A 12 -2.78 9.93 0.29
N ARG A 13 -2.99 8.68 -0.13
CA ARG A 13 -3.79 7.69 0.61
C ARG A 13 -2.96 6.72 1.45
N ILE A 14 -1.73 6.45 1.01
CA ILE A 14 -0.74 5.69 1.78
C ILE A 14 0.56 6.54 1.83
N PRO A 15 0.78 7.29 2.92
CA PRO A 15 1.91 8.23 3.01
C PRO A 15 3.22 7.49 3.27
N VAL A 16 3.69 6.74 2.28
CA VAL A 16 5.01 6.11 2.29
C VAL A 16 6.08 7.13 1.91
N THR A 17 7.16 7.17 2.68
CA THR A 17 8.36 7.94 2.36
C THR A 17 9.46 7.01 1.86
N ASP A 18 10.39 7.53 1.06
CA ASP A 18 11.54 6.76 0.57
C ASP A 18 12.31 6.10 1.72
N ASP A 19 12.51 6.78 2.84
CA ASP A 19 13.24 6.24 3.99
C ASP A 19 12.61 4.96 4.56
N LEU A 20 11.28 4.85 4.50
CA LEU A 20 10.53 3.71 5.02
C LEU A 20 10.70 2.45 4.15
N VAL A 21 10.83 2.63 2.83
CA VAL A 21 10.77 1.52 1.87
C VAL A 21 12.11 1.24 1.17
N LYS A 22 13.06 2.17 1.19
CA LYS A 22 14.35 2.08 0.49
C LYS A 22 15.14 0.77 0.73
N PRO A 23 15.19 0.20 1.95
CA PRO A 23 15.88 -1.08 2.17
C PRO A 23 15.25 -2.26 1.39
N LEU A 24 13.99 -2.13 1.01
CA LEU A 24 13.17 -3.19 0.39
C LEU A 24 13.09 -3.06 -1.15
N LEU A 25 13.62 -1.97 -1.72
CA LEU A 25 13.54 -1.67 -3.16
C LEU A 25 14.73 -2.18 -3.98
N GLU A 26 15.53 -3.10 -3.43
CA GLU A 26 16.70 -3.70 -4.13
C GLU A 26 17.71 -2.64 -4.65
N GLY A 27 17.85 -1.52 -3.95
CA GLY A 27 18.74 -0.43 -4.32
C GLY A 27 18.13 0.60 -5.27
N LEU A 28 16.87 0.45 -5.68
CA LEU A 28 16.12 1.46 -6.43
C LEU A 28 15.59 2.57 -5.52
N THR A 29 15.39 3.76 -6.09
CA THR A 29 14.53 4.78 -5.50
C THR A 29 13.06 4.46 -5.72
N LEU A 30 12.16 5.12 -4.97
CA LEU A 30 10.72 4.96 -5.17
C LEU A 30 10.30 5.40 -6.58
N GLU A 31 10.85 6.51 -7.07
CA GLU A 31 10.60 7.02 -8.42
C GLU A 31 11.02 6.03 -9.52
N GLU A 32 12.20 5.40 -9.38
CA GLU A 32 12.67 4.37 -10.30
C GLU A 32 11.77 3.14 -10.27
N ALA A 33 11.34 2.70 -9.08
CA ALA A 33 10.43 1.56 -8.93
C ALA A 33 9.07 1.83 -9.62
N ILE A 34 8.57 3.06 -9.58
CA ILE A 34 7.34 3.48 -10.28
C ILE A 34 7.56 3.52 -11.78
N ALA A 35 8.64 4.16 -12.25
CA ALA A 35 8.96 4.26 -13.67
C ALA A 35 9.10 2.87 -14.31
N GLN A 36 9.67 1.92 -13.56
CA GLN A 36 9.81 0.51 -13.97
C GLN A 36 8.53 -0.33 -13.78
N LYS A 37 7.42 0.27 -13.31
CA LYS A 37 6.14 -0.42 -13.00
C LYS A 37 6.31 -1.61 -12.05
N ARG A 38 7.17 -1.45 -11.05
CA ARG A 38 7.46 -2.47 -10.03
C ARG A 38 6.67 -2.27 -8.75
N LEU A 39 5.90 -1.20 -8.62
CA LEU A 39 5.03 -0.97 -7.46
C LEU A 39 3.57 -1.27 -7.80
N PHE A 40 2.92 -1.98 -6.89
CA PHE A 40 1.55 -2.44 -7.03
C PHE A 40 0.76 -2.14 -5.76
N LEU A 41 -0.48 -1.69 -5.93
CA LEU A 41 -1.36 -1.33 -4.84
C LEU A 41 -2.55 -2.28 -4.81
N CYS A 42 -2.88 -2.76 -3.62
CA CYS A 42 -4.12 -3.47 -3.33
C CYS A 42 -4.98 -2.58 -2.44
N ASP A 43 -6.07 -2.08 -3.00
CA ASP A 43 -7.01 -1.20 -2.31
C ASP A 43 -8.30 -1.95 -1.97
N LEU A 44 -8.57 -2.10 -0.67
CA LEU A 44 -9.81 -2.67 -0.17
C LEU A 44 -10.82 -1.60 0.26
N GLN A 45 -10.83 -0.43 -0.38
CA GLN A 45 -11.82 0.62 -0.16
C GLN A 45 -13.27 0.13 -0.27
N ILE A 46 -13.52 -0.93 -1.05
CA ILE A 46 -14.85 -1.57 -1.13
C ILE A 46 -15.36 -2.11 0.22
N LEU A 47 -14.49 -2.30 1.21
CA LEU A 47 -14.84 -2.74 2.55
C LEU A 47 -15.18 -1.57 3.49
N HIS A 48 -14.92 -0.33 3.07
CA HIS A 48 -15.18 0.85 3.88
C HIS A 48 -16.68 0.97 4.16
N ASP A 49 -17.02 1.26 5.42
CA ASP A 49 -18.39 1.44 5.92
C ASP A 49 -19.34 0.25 5.73
N LEU A 50 -18.82 -0.97 5.46
CA LEU A 50 -19.66 -2.16 5.45
C LEU A 50 -20.14 -2.51 6.87
N PRO A 51 -21.39 -2.99 7.01
CA PRO A 51 -21.94 -3.36 8.31
C PRO A 51 -21.18 -4.55 8.91
N VAL A 52 -20.84 -4.43 10.18
CA VAL A 52 -20.18 -5.46 10.98
C VAL A 52 -21.03 -5.85 12.18
N ARG A 53 -20.81 -7.08 12.68
CA ARG A 53 -21.43 -7.53 13.92
C ARG A 53 -20.93 -6.69 15.10
N GLU A 54 -21.76 -6.55 16.12
CA GLU A 54 -21.34 -5.87 17.37
C GLU A 54 -20.05 -6.46 17.93
N ASN A 55 -19.17 -5.59 18.42
CA ASN A 55 -17.84 -5.93 18.96
C ASN A 55 -16.82 -6.44 17.93
N PHE A 56 -17.08 -6.33 16.63
CA PHE A 56 -16.10 -6.60 15.57
C PHE A 56 -15.70 -5.31 14.86
N VAL A 57 -14.42 -5.24 14.46
CA VAL A 57 -13.89 -4.17 13.61
C VAL A 57 -13.55 -4.77 12.25
N LEU A 58 -14.09 -4.18 11.18
CA LEU A 58 -13.69 -4.49 9.82
C LEU A 58 -12.80 -3.38 9.29
N CYS A 59 -11.59 -3.74 8.91
CA CYS A 59 -10.66 -2.83 8.27
C CYS A 59 -10.97 -2.70 6.77
N ALA A 60 -10.54 -1.58 6.18
CA ALA A 60 -10.53 -1.36 4.75
C ALA A 60 -9.10 -1.01 4.32
N PRO A 61 -8.19 -1.99 4.28
CA PRO A 61 -6.76 -1.71 4.17
C PRO A 61 -6.33 -1.30 2.76
N ILE A 62 -5.21 -0.60 2.72
CA ILE A 62 -4.43 -0.29 1.52
C ILE A 62 -3.05 -0.91 1.71
N ALA A 63 -2.64 -1.77 0.78
CA ALA A 63 -1.33 -2.43 0.82
C ALA A 63 -0.51 -2.11 -0.43
N LEU A 64 0.75 -1.76 -0.22
CA LEU A 64 1.73 -1.50 -1.26
C LEU A 64 2.67 -2.70 -1.38
N PHE A 65 2.95 -3.11 -2.61
CA PHE A 65 3.81 -4.24 -2.95
C PHE A 65 4.88 -3.82 -3.95
N PHE A 66 6.04 -4.47 -3.87
CA PHE A 66 7.13 -4.36 -4.83
C PHE A 66 7.30 -5.68 -5.58
N LEU A 67 7.40 -5.61 -6.90
CA LEU A 67 7.77 -6.74 -7.74
C LEU A 67 9.28 -6.88 -7.72
N ASP A 68 9.79 -7.85 -6.99
CA ASP A 68 11.22 -8.13 -6.85
C ASP A 68 11.84 -8.68 -8.16
N LYS A 69 13.16 -8.84 -8.19
CA LYS A 69 13.87 -9.38 -9.35
C LYS A 69 13.50 -10.84 -9.68
N THR A 70 12.98 -11.58 -8.70
CA THR A 70 12.48 -12.96 -8.87
C THR A 70 11.06 -13.02 -9.42
N LYS A 71 10.45 -11.86 -9.70
CA LYS A 71 9.08 -11.70 -10.21
C LYS A 71 8.01 -12.09 -9.19
N LEU A 72 8.32 -11.93 -7.89
CA LEU A 72 7.36 -12.10 -6.81
C LEU A 72 6.96 -10.73 -6.23
N LEU A 73 5.70 -10.60 -5.84
CA LEU A 73 5.20 -9.43 -5.13
C LEU A 73 5.55 -9.54 -3.65
N GLN A 74 6.40 -8.65 -3.17
CA GLN A 74 6.80 -8.52 -1.77
C GLN A 74 6.01 -7.38 -1.11
N PRO A 75 5.51 -7.56 0.12
CA PRO A 75 4.86 -6.47 0.84
C PRO A 75 5.88 -5.38 1.19
N LEU A 76 5.50 -4.12 0.97
CA LEU A 76 6.29 -2.95 1.37
C LEU A 76 5.67 -2.21 2.56
N ALA A 77 4.36 -1.97 2.52
CA ALA A 77 3.66 -1.14 3.50
C ALA A 77 2.18 -1.53 3.56
N ILE A 78 1.56 -1.43 4.74
CA ILE A 78 0.15 -1.78 4.95
C ILE A 78 -0.48 -0.76 5.90
N GLN A 79 -1.44 0.01 5.39
CA GLN A 79 -2.29 0.87 6.20
C GLN A 79 -3.66 0.20 6.40
N LEU A 80 -4.11 0.04 7.65
CA LEU A 80 -5.31 -0.76 7.96
C LEU A 80 -6.62 -0.05 7.60
N PHE A 81 -6.67 1.27 7.74
CA PHE A 81 -7.83 2.08 7.39
C PHE A 81 -7.53 3.07 6.26
N GLN A 82 -8.58 3.58 5.64
CA GLN A 82 -8.49 4.39 4.42
C GLN A 82 -7.92 5.79 4.65
N GLN A 83 -8.08 6.35 5.85
CA GLN A 83 -7.62 7.69 6.19
C GLN A 83 -6.29 7.62 6.96
N PRO A 84 -5.20 8.23 6.47
CA PRO A 84 -3.94 8.28 7.20
C PRO A 84 -4.08 9.12 8.48
N GLY A 85 -3.37 8.74 9.53
CA GLY A 85 -3.36 9.48 10.79
C GLY A 85 -2.48 8.82 11.85
N PRO A 86 -2.20 9.49 12.98
CA PRO A 86 -1.34 8.95 14.04
C PRO A 86 -1.89 7.64 14.65
N GLU A 87 -3.21 7.47 14.66
CA GLU A 87 -3.90 6.26 15.14
C GLU A 87 -4.07 5.18 14.05
N ASN A 88 -3.63 5.46 12.81
CA ASN A 88 -3.66 4.53 11.68
C ASN A 88 -2.30 4.54 10.96
N PRO A 89 -1.28 3.93 11.59
CA PRO A 89 0.07 3.89 11.04
C PRO A 89 0.14 3.05 9.75
N VAL A 90 1.23 3.27 9.02
CA VAL A 90 1.63 2.52 7.83
C VAL A 90 2.70 1.50 8.19
#